data_AF-A0A6P0Q3Q6-F1
#
_entry.id   AF-A0A6P0Q3Q6-F1
#
_cell.length_a   1.000
_cell.length_b   1.000
_cell.length_c   1.000
_cell.angle_alpha   90.00
_cell.angle_beta   90.00
_cell.angle_gamma   90.00
#
_symmetry.space_group_name_H-M   'P 1'
#
loop_
_entity.id
_entity.type
_entity.pdbx_description
1 polymer ?
#
loop_
_entity_poly.entity_id
_entity_poly.type
_entity_poly.pdbx_seq_one_letter_code
_entity_poly.pdbx_strand_id
1 'polypeptide(L)' 'MEDLSPLWISIKTAGLATIFAFFLGITVAGWMFSYRGKGKGIIDSILTLPIVLPPTVVGFLLLLLL' A
#
# COMPACT_ATOMS: atom_id res chain seq x y z
N MET A 1 -27.96 20.36 7.63
CA MET A 1 -27.89 19.33 6.56
C MET A 1 -26.49 18.77 6.68
N GLU A 2 -26.34 17.49 7.02
CA GLU A 2 -25.02 16.88 7.18
C GLU A 2 -24.40 16.64 5.80
N ASP A 3 -23.25 17.25 5.54
CA ASP A 3 -22.51 17.07 4.29
C ASP A 3 -21.81 15.70 4.30
N LEU A 4 -22.47 14.69 3.74
CA LEU A 4 -21.92 13.32 3.60
C LEU A 4 -20.81 13.19 2.53
N SER A 5 -20.39 14.31 1.94
CA SER A 5 -19.37 14.34 0.88
C SER A 5 -18.04 13.67 1.29
N PRO A 6 -17.47 13.92 2.49
CA PRO A 6 -16.23 13.27 2.91
C PRO A 6 -16.36 11.75 3.02
N LEU A 7 -17.49 11.27 3.53
CA LEU A 7 -17.78 9.85 3.65
C LEU A 7 -17.78 9.16 2.28
N TRP A 8 -18.43 9.79 1.29
CA TRP A 8 -18.51 9.26 -0.07
C TRP A 8 -17.13 9.19 -0.74
N ILE A 9 -16.30 10.22 -0.57
CA ILE A 9 -14.93 10.25 -1.08
C ILE A 9 -14.08 9.16 -0.41
N SER A 10 -14.18 9.00 0.92
CA SER A 10 -13.44 7.96 1.64
C SER A 10 -13.81 6.56 1.15
N ILE A 11 -15.10 6.26 0.99
CA ILE A 11 -15.56 4.95 0.48
C ILE A 11 -15.05 4.70 -0.93
N LYS A 12 -15.15 5.68 -1.83
CA LYS A 12 -14.68 5.57 -3.21
C LYS A 12 -13.17 5.30 -3.25
N THR A 13 -12.39 6.07 -2.50
CA THR A 13 -10.93 5.95 -2.46
C THR A 13 -10.49 4.64 -1.80
N ALA A 14 -11.08 4.28 -0.66
CA ALA A 14 -10.76 3.03 0.03
C ALA A 14 -11.14 1.80 -0.80
N GLY A 15 -12.29 1.83 -1.49
CA GLY A 15 -12.72 0.75 -2.38
C GLY A 15 -11.74 0.52 -3.53
N LEU A 16 -11.34 1.59 -4.22
CA LEU A 16 -10.34 1.50 -5.29
C LEU A 16 -8.98 1.02 -4.75
N ALA A 17 -8.49 1.61 -3.65
CA ALA A 17 -7.23 1.22 -3.04
C ALA A 17 -7.22 -0.27 -2.62
N THR A 18 -8.34 -0.76 -2.07
CA THR A 18 -8.49 -2.17 -1.66
C THR A 18 -8.45 -3.10 -2.85
N ILE A 19 -9.12 -2.77 -3.96
CA ILE A 19 -9.09 -3.57 -5.19
C ILE A 19 -7.64 -3.71 -5.68
N PHE A 20 -6.91 -2.60 -5.81
CA PHE A 20 -5.51 -2.63 -6.23
C PHE A 20 -4.63 -3.41 -5.25
N ALA A 21 -4.75 -3.15 -3.95
CA ALA A 21 -3.97 -3.83 -2.92
C ALA A 21 -4.26 -5.34 -2.89
N PHE A 22 -5.51 -5.75 -3.11
CA PHE A 22 -5.90 -7.16 -3.14
C PHE A 22 -5.22 -7.90 -4.30
N PHE A 23 -5.39 -7.43 -5.53
CA PHE A 23 -4.82 -8.11 -6.69
C PHE A 23 -3.29 -8.05 -6.69
N LEU A 24 -2.70 -6.86 -6.51
CA LEU A 24 -1.24 -6.70 -6.51
C LEU A 24 -0.60 -7.41 -5.31
N GLY A 25 -1.17 -7.29 -4.13
CA GLY A 25 -0.66 -7.91 -2.90
C GLY A 25 -0.64 -9.44 -3.02
N ILE A 26 -1.71 -10.05 -3.51
CA ILE A 26 -1.77 -11.51 -3.71
C ILE A 26 -0.76 -11.97 -4.76
N THR A 27 -0.67 -11.26 -5.89
CA THR A 27 0.30 -11.61 -6.94
C THR A 27 1.74 -11.51 -6.44
N VAL A 28 2.09 -10.42 -5.75
CA VAL A 28 3.43 -10.22 -5.17
C VAL A 28 3.72 -11.27 -4.09
N ALA A 29 2.76 -11.58 -3.22
CA ALA A 29 2.92 -12.60 -2.18
C ALA A 29 3.18 -13.99 -2.79
N GLY A 30 2.42 -14.38 -3.82
CA GLY A 30 2.61 -15.64 -4.53
C GLY A 30 3.97 -15.73 -5.22
N TRP A 31 4.43 -14.63 -5.82
CA TRP A 31 5.77 -14.55 -6.40
C TRP A 31 6.88 -14.66 -5.34
N MET A 32 6.73 -13.95 -4.22
CA MET A 32 7.70 -13.96 -3.12
C MET A 32 7.80 -15.30 -2.40
N PHE A 33 6.72 -16.10 -2.39
CA PHE A 33 6.74 -17.46 -1.88
C PHE A 33 7.76 -18.33 -2.63
N SER A 34 7.81 -18.22 -3.95
CA SER A 34 8.74 -18.97 -4.81
C SER A 34 10.11 -18.31 -4.95
N TYR A 35 10.25 -17.04 -4.55
CA TYR A 35 11.50 -16.28 -4.71
C TYR A 35 12.58 -16.69 -3.70
N ARG A 36 13.72 -17.18 -4.20
CA ARG A 36 14.92 -17.61 -3.43
C ARG A 36 16.19 -16.81 -3.76
N GLY A 37 16.07 -15.68 -4.46
CA GLY A 37 17.21 -14.85 -4.86
C GLY A 37 17.88 -14.12 -3.68
N LYS A 38 19.13 -13.69 -3.86
CA LYS A 38 19.89 -12.92 -2.85
C LYS A 38 19.22 -11.59 -2.44
N GLY A 39 18.34 -11.04 -3.28
CA GLY A 39 17.60 -9.81 -3.00
C GLY A 39 16.34 -9.96 -2.13
N LYS A 40 16.01 -11.18 -1.66
CA LYS A 40 14.74 -11.47 -0.96
C LYS A 40 14.56 -10.55 0.25
N GLY A 41 15.61 -10.38 1.06
CA GLY A 41 15.55 -9.52 2.26
C GLY A 41 15.30 -8.04 1.95
N ILE A 42 15.83 -7.53 0.83
CA ILE A 42 15.59 -6.14 0.40
C ILE A 42 14.13 -5.98 -0.02
N ILE A 43 13.61 -6.92 -0.80
CA ILE A 43 12.22 -6.88 -1.28
C ILE A 43 11.25 -6.98 -0.08
N ASP A 44 11.47 -7.92 0.84
CA ASP A 44 10.67 -8.06 2.06
C ASP A 44 10.71 -6.77 2.91
N SER A 45 11.88 -6.15 3.02
CA SER A 45 12.04 -4.88 3.74
C SER A 45 11.26 -3.75 3.09
N ILE A 46 11.27 -3.63 1.75
CA ILE A 46 10.50 -2.60 1.03
C ILE A 46 8.99 -2.83 1.20
N LEU A 47 8.52 -4.08 1.11
CA LEU A 47 7.10 -4.41 1.27
C LEU A 47 6.59 -4.15 2.69
N THR A 48 7.45 -4.33 3.70
CA THR A 48 7.11 -4.09 5.12
C THR A 48 7.43 -2.66 5.60
N LEU A 49 8.20 -1.90 4.81
CA LEU A 49 8.61 -0.52 5.11
C LEU A 49 7.43 0.39 5.52
N PRO A 50 6.27 0.39 4.82
CA PRO A 50 5.18 1.29 5.16
C PRO A 50 4.56 1.03 6.55
N ILE A 51 4.73 -0.19 7.08
CA ILE A 51 4.22 -0.58 8.40
C ILE A 51 5.15 -0.11 9.52
N VAL A 52 6.47 -0.10 9.27
CA VAL A 52 7.46 0.35 10.26
C VAL A 52 7.63 1.87 10.27
N LEU A 53 7.34 2.54 9.16
CA LEU A 53 7.39 3.99 9.06
C LEU A 53 6.12 4.62 9.67
N PRO A 54 6.24 5.78 10.33
CA PRO A 54 5.08 6.56 10.73
C PRO A 54 4.22 6.93 9.49
N PRO A 55 2.88 6.91 9.60
CA PRO A 55 2.01 7.22 8.47
C PRO A 55 2.23 8.63 7.91
N THR A 56 2.70 9.57 8.73
CA THR A 56 3.06 10.93 8.31
C THR A 56 4.29 10.95 7.40
N VAL A 57 5.30 10.10 7.68
CA VAL A 57 6.50 9.96 6.83
C VAL A 57 6.12 9.33 5.51
N VAL A 58 5.27 8.30 5.52
CA VAL A 58 4.73 7.70 4.29
C VAL A 58 3.99 8.76 3.46
N GLY A 59 3.16 9.58 4.10
CA GLY A 59 2.48 10.70 3.43
C GLY A 59 3.45 11.71 2.81
N PHE A 60 4.51 12.10 3.52
CA PHE A 60 5.55 13.00 2.98
C PHE A 60 6.29 12.39 1.78
N LEU A 61 6.65 11.11 1.83
CA LEU A 61 7.30 10.41 0.71
C LEU A 61 6.39 10.38 -0.52
N LEU A 62 5.09 10.12 -0.34
CA LEU A 62 4.12 10.17 -1.42
C LEU A 62 4.03 11.58 -2.03
N LEU A 63 4.04 12.64 -1.21
CA LEU A 63 4.06 14.03 -1.70
C LEU A 63 5.33 14.40 -2.46
N LEU A 64 6.47 13.80 -2.11
CA LEU A 64 7.74 14.06 -2.80
C LEU A 64 7.82 13.32 -4.14
N LEU A 65 7.15 12.18 -4.26
CA LEU A 65 7.10 11.35 -5.46
C LEU A 65 6.05 11.80 -6.49
N LEU A 66 5.00 12.50 -6.04
CA LEU A 66 3.87 12.96 -6.86
C LEU A 66 4.10 14.37 -7.40
#